data_AF-A0A169GP50-F1
#
_entry.id   AF-A0A169GP50-F1
#
_cell.length_a   1.000
_cell.length_b   1.000
_cell.length_c   1.000
_cell.angle_alpha   90.00
_cell.angle_beta   90.00
_cell.angle_gamma   90.00
#
_symmetry.space_group_name_H-M   'P 1'
#
loop_
_entity.id
_entity.type
_entity.pdbx_description
1 polymer ?
#
loop_
_entity_poly.entity_id
_entity_poly.type
_entity_poly.pdbx_seq_one_letter_code
_entity_poly.pdbx_strand_id
1 'polypeptide(L)' 'MAQVDGQTLLMAVQAVRAQIRLLSEEVNRAGDDDDLTDREDLLAGYVRAADALRVAYEAEERDSSNLPPYDLLASG' A
#
# COMPACT_ATOMS: atom_id res chain seq x y z
N MET A 1 6.24 19.56 -9.24
CA MET A 1 6.20 18.38 -8.34
C MET A 1 7.25 17.41 -8.84
N ALA A 2 8.03 16.77 -7.96
CA ALA A 2 8.97 15.75 -8.39
C ALA A 2 8.17 14.62 -9.05
N GLN A 3 8.52 14.30 -10.29
CA GLN A 3 7.88 13.22 -11.03
C GLN A 3 8.43 11.93 -10.44
N VAL A 4 7.60 11.21 -9.69
CA VAL A 4 7.96 9.89 -9.16
C VAL A 4 7.85 8.93 -10.33
N ASP A 5 8.95 8.29 -10.72
CA ASP A 5 8.92 7.34 -11.83
C ASP A 5 8.11 6.09 -11.48
N GLY A 6 7.62 5.39 -12.50
CA GLY A 6 6.81 4.20 -12.33
C GLY A 6 7.48 3.07 -11.54
N GLN A 7 8.81 2.97 -11.57
CA GLN A 7 9.55 1.98 -10.78
C GLN A 7 9.52 2.32 -9.28
N THR A 8 9.61 3.61 -8.96
CA THR A 8 9.49 4.11 -7.60
C THR A 8 8.07 3.94 -7.07
N LEU A 9 7.05 4.17 -7.91
CA LEU A 9 5.65 3.87 -7.58
C LEU A 9 5.45 2.38 -7.31
N LEU A 10 6.02 1.49 -8.13
CA LEU A 10 5.96 0.05 -7.94
C LEU A 10 6.56 -0.38 -6.59
N MET A 11 7.74 0.12 -6.25
CA MET A 11 8.38 -0.16 -4.95
C MET A 11 7.55 0.38 -3.78
N ALA A 12 6.99 1.59 -3.91
CA ALA A 12 6.16 2.19 -2.88
C ALA A 12 4.87 1.40 -2.63
N VAL A 13 4.18 0.96 -3.70
CA VAL A 13 2.98 0.13 -3.60
C VAL A 13 3.30 -1.18 -2.88
N GLN A 14 4.38 -1.88 -3.26
CA GLN A 14 4.75 -3.15 -2.63
C GLN A 14 5.09 -2.97 -1.14
N ALA A 15 5.87 -1.94 -0.79
CA ALA A 15 6.26 -1.67 0.59
C ALA A 15 5.05 -1.35 1.48
N VAL A 16 4.14 -0.48 1.01
CA VAL A 16 2.92 -0.13 1.76
C VAL A 16 2.04 -1.34 1.98
N ARG A 17 1.88 -2.22 0.97
CA ARG A 17 1.08 -3.44 1.11
C ARG A 17 1.68 -4.44 2.08
N ALA A 18 3.00 -4.62 2.06
CA ALA A 18 3.69 -5.45 3.03
C ALA A 18 3.44 -4.92 4.46
N GLN A 19 3.48 -3.60 4.65
CA GLN A 19 3.24 -2.99 5.95
C GLN A 19 1.79 -3.14 6.42
N ILE A 20 0.80 -2.98 5.52
CA ILE A 20 -0.62 -3.25 5.80
C ILE A 20 -0.79 -4.68 6.28
N ARG A 21 -0.20 -5.65 5.57
CA ARG A 21 -0.29 -7.06 5.94
C ARG A 21 0.30 -7.32 7.33
N LEU A 22 1.49 -6.80 7.61
CA LEU A 22 2.13 -6.95 8.92
C LEU A 22 1.29 -6.37 10.06
N LEU A 23 0.82 -5.12 9.90
CA LEU A 23 -0.05 -4.47 10.90
C LEU A 23 -1.37 -5.20 11.08
N SER A 24 -1.97 -5.70 9.99
CA SER A 24 -3.21 -6.48 10.05
C SER A 24 -2.99 -7.80 10.80
N GLU A 25 -1.88 -8.49 10.57
CA GLU A 25 -1.50 -9.70 11.29
C GLU A 25 -1.17 -9.42 12.77
N GLU A 26 -0.65 -8.25 13.11
CA GLU A 26 -0.43 -7.82 14.50
C GLU A 26 -1.76 -7.53 15.22
N VAL A 27 -2.65 -6.75 14.61
CA VAL A 27 -3.99 -6.46 15.13
C VAL A 27 -4.79 -7.75 15.31
N ASN A 28 -4.73 -8.67 14.35
CA ASN A 28 -5.43 -9.96 14.45
C ASN A 28 -4.85 -10.92 15.51
N ARG A 29 -3.59 -10.75 15.92
CA ARG A 29 -2.92 -11.59 16.93
C ARG A 29 -3.03 -11.03 18.35
N ALA A 30 -3.42 -9.77 18.48
CA ALA A 30 -3.60 -9.13 19.76
C ALA A 30 -4.77 -9.74 20.53
N GLY A 31 -4.64 -9.79 21.86
CA GLY A 31 -5.70 -10.28 22.74
C GLY A 31 -6.77 -9.21 22.98
N ASP A 32 -7.92 -9.63 23.53
CA ASP A 32 -9.06 -8.76 23.82
C ASP A 32 -8.73 -7.59 24.79
N ASP A 33 -7.63 -7.70 25.56
CA ASP A 33 -7.18 -6.68 26.52
C ASP A 33 -6.06 -5.75 25.98
N ASP A 34 -5.58 -5.97 24.76
CA ASP A 34 -4.52 -5.14 24.17
C ASP A 34 -5.09 -3.81 23.62
N ASP A 35 -4.45 -2.69 23.96
CA ASP A 35 -4.78 -1.40 23.33
C ASP A 35 -4.20 -1.36 21.91
N LEU A 36 -5.10 -1.37 20.92
CA LEU A 36 -4.79 -1.40 19.50
C LEU A 36 -5.03 -0.06 18.80
N THR A 37 -5.49 0.97 19.51
CA THR A 37 -5.95 2.24 18.92
C THR A 37 -4.90 2.83 17.97
N ASP A 38 -3.65 2.94 18.41
CA ASP A 38 -2.56 3.49 17.59
C ASP A 38 -2.23 2.61 16.35
N ARG A 39 -2.38 1.29 16.47
CA ARG A 39 -2.10 0.34 15.37
C ARG A 39 -3.21 0.35 14.33
N GLU A 40 -4.45 0.44 14.76
CA GLU A 40 -5.62 0.57 13.90
C GLU A 40 -5.60 1.90 13.14
N ASP A 41 -5.25 3.00 13.82
CA ASP A 41 -5.10 4.31 13.19
C ASP A 41 -3.97 4.32 12.16
N LEU A 42 -2.83 3.70 12.49
CA LEU A 42 -1.71 3.55 11.57
C LEU A 42 -2.09 2.70 10.36
N LEU A 43 -2.77 1.57 10.57
CA LEU A 43 -3.29 0.71 9.51
C LEU A 43 -4.24 1.48 8.58
N ALA A 44 -5.19 2.23 9.14
CA ALA A 44 -6.10 3.08 8.37
C ALA A 44 -5.36 4.15 7.55
N GLY A 45 -4.26 4.69 8.09
CA GLY A 45 -3.36 5.60 7.37
C GLY A 45 -2.68 4.93 6.18
N TYR A 46 -2.15 3.72 6.36
CA TYR A 46 -1.53 2.95 5.27
C TYR A 46 -2.54 2.54 4.19
N VAL A 47 -3.76 2.18 4.55
CA VAL A 47 -4.83 1.87 3.58
C VAL A 47 -5.11 3.09 2.69
N ARG A 48 -5.25 4.28 3.29
CA ARG A 48 -5.42 5.53 2.52
C ARG A 48 -4.22 5.82 1.62
N ALA A 49 -3.00 5.56 2.09
CA ALA A 49 -1.79 5.72 1.29
C ALA A 49 -1.75 4.73 0.12
N ALA A 50 -2.18 3.49 0.31
CA ALA A 50 -2.28 2.49 -0.75
C ALA A 50 -3.27 2.93 -1.84
N ASP A 51 -4.42 3.50 -1.47
CA ASP A 51 -5.40 4.02 -2.43
C ASP A 51 -4.82 5.19 -3.25
N ALA A 52 -4.12 6.12 -2.61
CA ALA A 52 -3.46 7.23 -3.30
C ALA A 52 -2.36 6.74 -4.27
N LEU A 53 -1.56 5.77 -3.84
CA LEU A 53 -0.51 5.15 -4.67
C LEU A 53 -1.11 4.37 -5.85
N ARG A 54 -2.23 3.68 -5.65
CA ARG A 54 -2.96 3.00 -6.71
C ARG A 54 -3.37 3.98 -7.81
N VAL A 55 -3.99 5.11 -7.44
CA VAL A 55 -4.43 6.13 -8.42
C VAL A 55 -3.23 6.69 -9.19
N ALA A 56 -2.12 6.97 -8.50
CA ALA A 56 -0.89 7.44 -9.14
C ALA A 56 -0.28 6.39 -10.09
N TYR A 57 -0.28 5.12 -9.68
CA TYR A 57 0.21 4.01 -10.49
C TYR A 57 -0.64 3.78 -11.73
N GLU A 58 -1.98 3.77 -11.60
CA GLU A 58 -2.90 3.62 -12.73
C GLU A 58 -2.82 4.81 -13.71
N ALA A 59 -2.46 6.01 -13.25
CA ALA A 59 -2.20 7.14 -14.13
C ALA A 59 -0.91 6.93 -14.94
N GLU A 60 0.17 6.53 -14.26
CA GLU A 60 1.45 6.24 -14.91
C GLU A 60 1.38 5.03 -15.85
N GLU A 61 0.60 4.00 -15.52
CA GLU A 61 0.36 2.81 -16.38
C GLU A 61 -0.29 3.20 -17.72
N ARG A 62 -1.19 4.19 -17.71
CA ARG A 62 -1.80 4.71 -18.95
C ARG A 62 -0.79 5.49 -19.80
N ASP A 63 0.14 6.19 -19.16
CA ASP A 63 1.13 7.03 -19.83
C ASP A 63 2.40 6.24 -20.25
N SER A 64 2.69 5.11 -19.59
CA SER A 64 3.90 4.30 -19.76
C SER A 64 3.57 2.82 -19.98
N SER A 65 3.80 2.31 -21.21
CA SER A 65 3.50 0.92 -21.60
C SER A 65 4.38 -0.17 -20.95
N ASN A 66 5.32 0.19 -20.07
CA ASN A 66 6.27 -0.75 -19.48
C ASN A 66 5.97 -1.13 -18.02
N LEU A 67 4.90 -0.61 -17.44
CA LEU A 67 4.51 -0.97 -16.08
C LEU A 67 3.64 -2.23 -16.07
N PRO A 68 3.87 -3.18 -15.13
CA PRO A 68 2.97 -4.30 -14.96
C PRO A 68 1.59 -3.81 -14.46
N PRO A 69 0.48 -4.48 -14.82
CA PRO A 69 -0.83 -4.13 -14.30
C PRO A 69 -0.88 -4.11 -12.77
N TYR A 70 -1.57 -3.12 -12.21
CA TYR A 70 -1.74 -3.01 -10.75
C TYR A 70 -2.31 -4.30 -10.12
N ASP A 71 -3.20 -5.00 -10.83
CA ASP A 71 -3.80 -6.25 -10.37
C ASP A 71 -2.77 -7.39 -10.19
N LEU A 72 -1.69 -7.40 -10.98
CA LEU A 72 -0.59 -8.36 -10.78
C LEU A 72 0.18 -8.06 -9.49
N LEU A 73 0.30 -6.79 -9.12
CA LEU A 73 0.87 -6.38 -7.84
C LEU A 73 -0.06 -6.71 -6.67
N ALA A 74 -1.36 -6.94 -6.95
CA ALA A 74 -2.36 -7.27 -5.94
C ALA A 74 -2.49 -8.75 -5.60
N SER A 75 -1.91 -9.59 -6.44
CA SER A 75 -2.02 -11.04 -6.35
C SER A 75 -0.83 -11.69 -5.61
N GLY A 76 0.16 -10.90 -5.19
CA GLY A 76 1.41 -11.34 -4.56
C GLY A 76 1.43 -11.27 -3.05
#